data_AF-A0A1I1P4B2-F1
#
_entry.id   AF-A0A1I1P4B2-F1
#
_cell.length_a   1.000
_cell.length_b   1.000
_cell.length_c   1.000
_cell.angle_alpha   90.00
_cell.angle_beta   90.00
_cell.angle_gamma   90.00
#
_symmetry.space_group_name_H-M   'P 1'
#
loop_
_entity.id
_entity.type
_entity.pdbx_description
1 polymer ?
#
loop_
_entity_poly.entity_id
_entity_poly.type
_entity_poly.pdbx_seq_one_letter_code
_entity_poly.pdbx_strand_id
1 'polypeptide(L)'
;MGKYTLEELYNQVTEAITSLDFEQIWEGFKPLKFALYDDQKCYFNGEYIEKTADFCANTAIEFQGETIAIWNVVEELKPSILA
;
A
#
# COMPACT_ATOMS: atom_id res chain seq x y z
N MET A 1 4.62 -4.61 -19.35
CA MET A 1 3.94 -3.38 -18.88
C MET A 1 2.89 -3.84 -17.90
N GLY A 2 3.06 -3.55 -16.60
CA GLY A 2 2.17 -4.07 -15.55
C GLY A 2 0.70 -3.70 -15.82
N LYS A 3 -0.19 -4.65 -15.57
CA LYS A 3 -1.62 -4.57 -15.96
C LYS A 3 -2.42 -3.46 -15.25
N TYR A 4 -1.89 -2.83 -14.20
CA TYR A 4 -2.57 -1.85 -13.37
C TYR A 4 -1.65 -0.69 -12.98
N THR A 5 -2.23 0.50 -12.83
CA THR A 5 -1.59 1.70 -12.26
C THR A 5 -1.47 1.60 -10.73
N LEU A 6 -0.61 2.42 -10.11
CA LEU A 6 -0.51 2.49 -8.64
C LEU A 6 -1.85 2.86 -7.99
N GLU A 7 -2.62 3.74 -8.62
CA GLU A 7 -3.98 4.09 -8.20
C GLU A 7 -4.93 2.89 -8.21
N GLU A 8 -4.99 2.14 -9.32
CA GLU A 8 -5.85 0.96 -9.42
C GLU A 8 -5.47 -0.13 -8.41
N LEU A 9 -4.17 -0.33 -8.17
CA LEU A 9 -3.68 -1.26 -7.14
C LEU A 9 -4.01 -0.77 -5.74
N TYR A 10 -3.84 0.53 -5.48
CA TYR A 10 -4.17 1.14 -4.19
C TYR A 10 -5.65 0.96 -3.86
N ASN A 11 -6.52 1.20 -4.84
CA ASN A 11 -7.96 1.04 -4.68
C ASN A 11 -8.33 -0.43 -4.42
N GLN A 12 -7.76 -1.39 -5.16
CA GLN A 12 -7.98 -2.81 -4.92
C GLN A 12 -7.52 -3.26 -3.52
N VAL A 13 -6.34 -2.81 -3.08
CA VAL A 13 -5.83 -3.12 -1.72
C VAL A 13 -6.70 -2.46 -0.66
N THR A 14 -7.16 -1.23 -0.88
CA THR A 14 -8.08 -0.52 0.02
C THR A 14 -9.40 -1.26 0.14
N GLU A 15 -9.99 -1.71 -0.97
CA GLU A 15 -11.22 -2.52 -0.95
C GLU A 15 -11.00 -3.84 -0.18
N ALA A 16 -9.90 -4.53 -0.43
CA ALA A 16 -9.56 -5.76 0.29
C ALA A 16 -9.43 -5.54 1.81
N ILE A 17 -8.70 -4.50 2.23
CA ILE A 17 -8.51 -4.14 3.65
C ILE A 17 -9.84 -3.75 4.28
N THR A 18 -10.63 -2.89 3.63
CA THR A 18 -11.91 -2.40 4.18
C THR A 18 -13.01 -3.46 4.24
N SER A 19 -12.87 -4.55 3.48
CA SER A 19 -13.78 -5.70 3.55
C SER A 19 -13.61 -6.58 4.80
N LEU A 20 -12.50 -6.41 5.54
CA LEU A 20 -12.19 -7.20 6.73
C LEU A 20 -12.91 -6.65 7.97
N ASP A 21 -13.41 -7.55 8.81
CA ASP A 21 -13.87 -7.22 10.16
C ASP A 21 -12.68 -7.30 11.13
N PHE A 22 -12.04 -6.16 11.39
CA PHE A 22 -10.85 -6.11 12.25
C PHE A 22 -11.13 -6.43 13.72
N GLU A 23 -12.35 -6.17 14.21
CA GLU A 23 -12.72 -6.49 15.60
C GLU A 23 -12.82 -8.00 15.81
N GLN A 24 -13.16 -8.76 14.76
CA GLN A 24 -13.10 -10.23 14.80
C GLN A 24 -11.67 -10.77 14.78
N ILE A 25 -10.70 -10.02 14.26
CA ILE A 25 -9.29 -10.41 14.26
C ILE A 25 -8.71 -10.20 15.65
N TRP A 26 -8.82 -8.98 16.16
CA TRP A 26 -8.31 -8.60 17.48
C TRP A 26 -8.94 -7.28 17.95
N GLU A 27 -9.40 -7.24 19.21
CA GLU A 27 -10.05 -6.06 19.79
C GLU A 27 -9.16 -4.81 19.70
N GLY A 28 -9.68 -3.76 19.08
CA GLY A 28 -8.97 -2.49 18.89
C GLY A 28 -7.90 -2.50 17.79
N PHE A 29 -7.75 -3.59 17.04
CA PHE A 29 -6.89 -3.61 15.85
C PHE A 29 -7.53 -2.79 14.73
N LYS A 30 -6.73 -1.94 14.07
CA LYS A 30 -7.19 -1.03 13.02
C LYS A 30 -6.16 -0.97 11.90
N PRO A 31 -6.59 -0.86 10.64
CA PRO A 31 -5.66 -0.66 9.54
C PRO A 31 -4.98 0.72 9.69
N LEU A 32 -3.68 0.76 9.40
CA LEU A 32 -2.94 2.00 9.21
C LEU A 32 -2.95 2.39 7.74
N LYS A 33 -2.61 3.65 7.46
CA LYS A 33 -2.44 4.12 6.08
C LYS A 33 -1.25 3.43 5.43
N PHE A 34 -1.28 3.36 4.10
CA PHE A 34 -0.18 2.83 3.31
C PHE A 34 0.02 3.66 2.06
N ALA A 35 1.17 3.49 1.42
CA ALA A 35 1.47 4.06 0.12
C ALA A 35 2.05 2.98 -0.80
N LEU A 36 1.74 3.08 -2.09
CA LEU A 36 2.35 2.27 -3.13
C LEU A 36 3.30 3.15 -3.94
N TYR A 37 4.48 2.64 -4.25
CA TYR A 37 5.43 3.40 -5.05
C TYR A 37 6.16 2.48 -6.04
N ASP A 38 6.68 3.09 -7.09
CA ASP A 38 7.62 2.47 -8.02
C ASP A 38 8.88 3.32 -8.11
N ASP A 39 9.75 3.05 -9.09
CA ASP A 39 11.00 3.80 -9.26
C ASP A 39 10.78 5.31 -9.52
N GLN A 40 9.59 5.72 -9.97
CA GLN A 40 9.28 7.08 -10.43
C GLN A 40 8.19 7.78 -9.61
N LYS A 41 7.18 7.05 -9.13
CA LYS A 41 5.93 7.60 -8.61
C LYS A 41 5.61 7.01 -7.24
N CYS A 42 4.89 7.78 -6.44
CA CYS A 42 4.29 7.31 -5.21
C CYS A 42 2.82 7.72 -5.19
N TYR A 43 1.95 6.81 -4.77
CA TYR A 43 0.52 7.03 -4.60
C TYR A 43 0.15 6.80 -3.14
N PHE A 44 -0.42 7.84 -2.53
CA PHE A 44 -0.74 7.87 -1.10
C PHE A 44 -2.04 8.64 -0.91
N ASN A 45 -2.98 8.05 -0.16
CA ASN A 45 -4.20 8.72 0.31
C ASN A 45 -5.04 9.40 -0.81
N GLY A 46 -5.13 8.76 -1.99
CA GLY A 46 -5.94 9.24 -3.10
C GLY A 46 -5.23 10.20 -4.07
N GLU A 47 -3.93 10.45 -3.89
CA GLU A 47 -3.17 11.33 -4.78
C GLU A 47 -1.76 10.80 -5.07
N TYR A 48 -1.21 11.25 -6.21
CA TYR A 48 0.21 11.05 -6.52
C TYR A 48 1.03 12.10 -5.78
N ILE A 49 2.06 11.66 -5.06
CA ILE A 49 3.00 12.51 -4.33
C ILE A 49 4.42 12.34 -4.86
N GLU A 50 5.28 13.29 -4.51
CA GLU A 50 6.71 13.20 -4.81
C GLU A 50 7.34 12.03 -4.03
N LYS A 51 8.10 11.18 -4.73
CA LYS A 51 8.85 10.08 -4.10
C LYS A 51 10.10 10.63 -3.43
N THR A 52 10.16 10.56 -2.10
CA THR A 52 11.37 10.91 -1.34
C THR A 52 12.29 9.68 -1.18
N ALA A 53 13.48 9.91 -0.61
CA ALA A 53 14.42 8.82 -0.29
C ALA A 53 13.89 7.87 0.81
N ASP A 54 12.89 8.30 1.58
CA ASP A 54 12.27 7.49 2.65
C ASP A 54 11.46 6.32 2.07
N PHE A 55 11.00 6.44 0.81
CA PHE A 55 10.31 5.37 0.09
C PHE A 55 11.32 4.38 -0.48
N CYS A 56 11.82 3.51 0.40
CA CYS A 56 12.81 2.48 0.09
C CYS A 56 12.45 1.13 0.73
N ALA A 57 12.53 0.06 -0.07
CA ALA A 57 12.09 -1.29 0.27
C ALA A 57 10.61 -1.40 0.69
N ASN A 58 10.22 -2.56 1.23
CA ASN A 58 8.88 -2.82 1.74
C ASN A 58 8.95 -2.80 3.26
N THR A 59 8.51 -1.70 3.88
CA THR A 59 8.66 -1.45 5.32
C THR A 59 7.58 -0.48 5.80
N ALA A 60 7.60 -0.11 7.08
CA ALA A 60 6.88 1.05 7.58
C ALA A 60 7.84 2.23 7.77
N ILE A 61 7.36 3.45 7.53
CA ILE A 61 8.08 4.70 7.72
C ILE A 61 7.23 5.70 8.51
N GLU A 62 7.89 6.69 9.11
CA GLU A 62 7.21 7.86 9.64
C GLU A 62 7.05 8.89 8.52
N PHE A 63 5.81 9.23 8.17
CA PHE A 63 5.47 10.16 7.11
C PHE A 63 4.38 11.11 7.60
N GLN A 64 4.66 12.42 7.55
CA GLN A 64 3.74 13.47 8.02
C GLN A 64 3.24 13.28 9.47
N GLY A 65 4.08 12.73 10.35
CA GLY A 65 3.75 12.50 11.76
C GLY A 65 2.92 11.24 12.02
N GLU A 66 2.74 10.38 11.02
CA GLU A 66 2.06 9.09 11.13
C GLU A 66 2.97 7.94 10.68
N THR A 67 2.83 6.77 11.30
CA THR A 67 3.45 5.54 10.81
C THR A 67 2.61 4.97 9.68
N ILE A 68 3.19 4.86 8.47
CA ILE A 68 2.53 4.29 7.30
C ILE A 68 3.32 3.10 6.76
N ALA A 69 2.63 2.13 6.16
CA ALA A 69 3.28 1.08 5.38
C ALA A 69 3.64 1.60 3.98
N ILE A 70 4.80 1.22 3.45
CA ILE A 70 5.21 1.51 2.07
C ILE A 70 5.53 0.21 1.34
N TRP A 71 5.11 0.15 0.09
CA TRP A 71 5.34 -1.03 -0.74
C TRP A 71 5.85 -0.64 -2.13
N ASN A 72 7.01 -1.19 -2.49
CA ASN A 72 7.61 -1.06 -3.81
C ASN A 72 6.94 -2.04 -4.79
N VAL A 73 6.26 -1.51 -5.78
CA VAL A 73 5.60 -2.26 -6.85
C VAL A 73 6.62 -2.54 -7.96
N VAL A 74 7.49 -3.52 -7.72
CA VAL A 74 8.62 -3.85 -8.62
C VAL A 74 8.27 -4.71 -9.84
N GLU A 75 7.20 -5.53 -9.86
CA GLU A 75 6.63 -6.21 -11.04
C GLU A 75 5.44 -7.15 -10.68
N GLU A 76 4.67 -7.63 -11.68
CA GLU A 76 3.35 -8.30 -11.56
C GLU A 76 3.18 -9.26 -10.36
N LEU A 77 2.20 -8.96 -9.50
CA LEU A 77 1.67 -9.89 -8.50
C LEU A 77 1.25 -11.20 -9.19
N LYS A 78 2.08 -12.24 -9.07
CA LYS A 78 1.75 -13.56 -9.62
C LYS A 78 0.46 -14.08 -8.95
N PRO A 79 -0.55 -14.55 -9.69
CA PRO A 79 -1.86 -14.94 -9.13
C PRO A 79 -1.88 -16.16 -8.20
N SER A 80 -0.75 -16.68 -7.73
CA SER A 80 -0.70 -18.00 -7.08
C SER A 80 0.22 -18.03 -5.86
N ILE A 81 -0.11 -17.25 -4.83
CA ILE A 81 0.37 -17.52 -3.46
C ILE A 81 -0.77 -18.12 -2.59
N LEU A 82 -1.94 -18.38 -3.18
CA LEU A 82 -3.10 -18.96 -2.48
C LEU A 82 -3.58 -20.30 -3.09
N ALA A 83 -2.72 -21.03 -3.82
CA ALA A 83 -3.04 -22.36 -4.34
C ALA A 83 -2.42 -23.45 -3.47
#